data_AF-A0A9E5N8I3-F1
#
_entry.id   AF-A0A9E5N8I3-F1
#
_cell.length_a   1.000
_cell.length_b   1.000
_cell.length_c   1.000
_cell.angle_alpha   90.00
_cell.angle_beta   90.00
_cell.angle_gamma   90.00
#
_symmetry.space_group_name_H-M   'P 1'
#
loop_
_entity.id
_entity.type
_entity.pdbx_description
1 polymer ?
#
loop_
_entity_poly.entity_id
_entity_poly.type
_entity_poly.pdbx_seq_one_letter_code
_entity_poly.pdbx_strand_id
1 'polypeptide(L)'
;MLHVADFSHNPDWPTYVGQDFGYTNPAVALFIQVSPAEEVFIFEEHYHTQRPISSLVREVYVPAAQRYNVQEWYCDPSGAAEIAELRANGLPAVARRSHVAEGILAIRKLLRPPERDRRRLFISSRCPRLIAEMSSYAYREGSEAPTRDISDHGPDALRYFISVRFTAEPQAEALELR
;
A
#
# COMPACT_ATOMS: atom_id res chain seq x y z
N MET A 1 -4.37 2.97 17.27
CA MET A 1 -5.82 2.87 17.03
C MET A 1 -6.04 3.21 15.58
N LEU A 2 -6.60 2.26 14.83
CA LEU A 2 -6.92 2.41 13.42
C LEU A 2 -8.13 3.34 13.23
N HIS A 3 -8.25 3.89 12.03
CA HIS A 3 -9.38 4.71 11.60
C HIS A 3 -10.21 3.94 10.61
N VAL A 4 -11.25 3.31 11.12
CA VAL A 4 -12.18 2.57 10.27
C VAL A 4 -13.41 3.44 10.06
N ALA A 5 -13.74 3.69 8.79
CA ALA A 5 -14.90 4.47 8.39
C ALA A 5 -15.47 3.94 7.09
N ASP A 6 -16.73 4.25 6.80
CA ASP A 6 -17.35 3.90 5.52
C ASP A 6 -17.14 5.03 4.52
N PHE A 7 -16.35 4.76 3.48
CA PHE A 7 -16.15 5.64 2.35
C PHE A 7 -15.94 4.81 1.08
N SER A 8 -16.22 5.43 -0.06
CA SER A 8 -16.03 4.87 -1.40
C SER A 8 -15.02 5.70 -2.19
N HIS A 9 -14.54 5.12 -3.30
CA HIS A 9 -13.71 5.81 -4.27
C HIS A 9 -14.28 7.18 -4.69
N ASN A 10 -13.46 8.22 -4.61
CA ASN A 10 -13.73 9.56 -5.12
C ASN A 10 -13.01 9.77 -6.47
N PRO A 11 -13.71 9.85 -7.61
CA PRO A 11 -13.08 9.98 -8.93
C PRO A 11 -12.19 11.21 -9.12
N ASP A 12 -12.34 12.25 -8.30
CA ASP A 12 -11.54 13.48 -8.40
C ASP A 12 -10.17 13.34 -7.73
N TRP A 13 -9.91 12.25 -7.01
CA TRP A 13 -8.65 12.01 -6.29
C TRP A 13 -7.80 10.99 -7.05
N PRO A 14 -6.46 11.15 -7.03
CA PRO A 14 -5.56 10.17 -7.63
C PRO A 14 -5.67 8.83 -6.91
N THR A 15 -5.74 7.76 -7.68
CA THR A 15 -5.79 6.38 -7.19
C THR A 15 -4.45 5.67 -7.43
N TYR A 16 -3.98 4.98 -6.39
CA TYR A 16 -2.77 4.20 -6.36
C TYR A 16 -3.04 2.80 -5.85
N VAL A 17 -2.09 1.90 -6.05
CA VAL A 17 -2.14 0.55 -5.47
C VAL A 17 -0.87 0.23 -4.71
N GLY A 18 -0.98 -0.32 -3.51
CA GLY A 18 0.12 -0.99 -2.79
C GLY A 18 0.01 -2.51 -2.96
N GLN A 19 1.09 -3.18 -3.33
CA GLN A 19 1.10 -4.60 -3.67
C GLN A 19 2.18 -5.38 -2.94
N ASP A 20 1.74 -6.39 -2.19
CA ASP A 20 2.58 -7.49 -1.70
C ASP A 20 2.27 -8.77 -2.48
N PHE A 21 3.30 -9.48 -2.95
CA PHE A 21 3.12 -10.66 -3.80
C PHE A 21 3.06 -11.93 -2.97
N GLY A 22 2.27 -12.89 -3.44
CA GLY A 22 2.13 -14.17 -2.75
C GLY A 22 1.47 -15.24 -3.61
N TYR A 23 1.59 -16.48 -3.14
CA TYR A 23 0.84 -17.62 -3.67
C TYR A 23 0.35 -18.49 -2.51
N THR A 24 1.26 -19.16 -1.80
CA THR A 24 0.92 -19.87 -0.55
C THR A 24 0.60 -18.85 0.54
N ASN A 25 1.49 -17.87 0.71
CA ASN A 25 1.18 -16.64 1.41
C ASN A 25 0.24 -15.78 0.54
N PRO A 26 -0.63 -14.97 1.15
CA PRO A 26 -1.52 -14.05 0.44
C PRO A 26 -0.81 -13.11 -0.53
N ALA A 27 -1.35 -12.97 -1.75
CA ALA A 27 -1.14 -11.81 -2.60
C ALA A 27 -2.15 -10.73 -2.20
N VAL A 28 -1.65 -9.52 -1.91
CA VAL A 28 -2.47 -8.40 -1.43
C VAL A 28 -2.28 -7.18 -2.31
N ALA A 29 -3.38 -6.66 -2.86
CA ALA A 29 -3.43 -5.38 -3.55
C ALA A 29 -4.38 -4.44 -2.79
N LEU A 30 -3.84 -3.34 -2.27
CA LEU A 30 -4.62 -2.31 -1.57
C LEU A 30 -4.83 -1.13 -2.50
N PHE A 31 -6.08 -0.76 -2.74
CA PHE A 31 -6.44 0.42 -3.54
C PHE A 31 -6.57 1.64 -2.64
N ILE A 32 -5.83 2.69 -3.00
CA ILE A 32 -5.50 3.81 -2.12
C ILE A 32 -5.79 5.11 -2.85
N GLN A 33 -6.44 6.07 -2.19
CA GLN A 33 -6.55 7.45 -2.67
C GLN A 33 -5.81 8.41 -1.74
N VAL A 34 -5.31 9.50 -2.30
CA VAL A 34 -4.72 10.60 -1.54
C VAL A 34 -5.56 11.86 -1.76
N SER A 35 -6.11 12.44 -0.69
CA SER A 35 -6.87 13.69 -0.78
C SER A 35 -5.94 14.89 -1.06
N PRO A 36 -6.48 16.04 -1.49
CA PRO A 36 -5.72 17.28 -1.61
C PRO A 36 -5.07 17.75 -0.29
N ALA A 37 -5.60 17.32 0.86
CA ALA A 37 -5.02 17.56 2.18
C ALA A 37 -3.94 16.52 2.56
N GLU A 38 -3.53 15.68 1.61
CA GLU A 38 -2.58 14.59 1.76
C GLU A 38 -2.99 13.55 2.83
N GLU A 39 -4.28 13.28 2.94
CA GLU A 39 -4.81 12.17 3.72
C GLU A 39 -4.90 10.92 2.84
N VAL A 40 -4.62 9.76 3.41
CA VAL A 40 -4.54 8.46 2.73
C VAL A 40 -5.79 7.65 3.07
N PHE A 41 -6.48 7.19 2.03
CA PHE A 41 -7.73 6.45 2.12
C PHE A 41 -7.60 5.09 1.43
N ILE A 42 -7.61 4.00 2.19
CA ILE A 42 -7.66 2.64 1.65
C ILE A 42 -9.13 2.25 1.50
N PHE A 43 -9.62 2.14 0.27
CA PHE A 43 -11.05 1.95 0.01
C PHE A 43 -11.44 0.56 -0.49
N GLU A 44 -10.46 -0.22 -0.98
CA GLU A 44 -10.69 -1.59 -1.44
C GLU A 44 -9.42 -2.44 -1.22
N GLU A 45 -9.62 -3.71 -0.87
CA GLU A 45 -8.55 -4.70 -0.77
C GLU A 45 -8.86 -5.90 -1.68
N HIS A 46 -7.87 -6.39 -2.40
CA HIS A 46 -7.88 -7.71 -3.00
C HIS A 46 -6.87 -8.58 -2.25
N TYR A 47 -7.35 -9.69 -1.70
CA TYR A 47 -6.59 -10.55 -0.82
C TYR A 47 -6.80 -12.00 -1.27
N HIS A 48 -5.78 -12.61 -1.88
CA HIS A 48 -5.91 -13.90 -2.54
C HIS A 48 -4.79 -14.85 -2.18
N THR A 49 -5.13 -16.12 -1.96
CA THR A 49 -4.15 -17.22 -1.82
C THR A 49 -4.37 -18.23 -2.94
N GLN A 50 -3.32 -18.96 -3.31
CA GLN A 50 -3.34 -20.05 -4.29
C GLN A 50 -3.89 -19.63 -5.66
N ARG A 51 -3.64 -18.37 -6.04
CA ARG A 51 -3.99 -17.84 -7.36
C ARG A 51 -2.72 -17.39 -8.07
N PRO A 52 -2.45 -17.89 -9.29
CA PRO A 52 -1.30 -17.42 -10.07
C PRO A 52 -1.42 -15.92 -10.36
N ILE A 53 -0.27 -15.22 -10.34
CA ILE A 53 -0.21 -13.78 -10.62
C ILE A 53 -0.83 -13.43 -11.98
N SER A 54 -0.64 -14.25 -13.02
CA SER A 54 -1.22 -14.03 -14.34
C SER A 54 -2.76 -14.05 -14.35
N SER A 55 -3.39 -14.91 -13.55
CA SER A 55 -4.85 -14.95 -13.36
C SER A 55 -5.32 -13.72 -12.59
N LEU A 56 -4.63 -13.35 -11.50
CA LEU A 56 -4.95 -12.14 -10.73
C LEU A 56 -4.84 -10.88 -11.59
N VAL A 57 -3.77 -10.76 -12.38
CA VAL A 57 -3.54 -9.63 -13.28
C VAL A 57 -4.68 -9.49 -14.28
N ARG A 58 -5.03 -10.58 -14.97
CA ARG A 58 -6.05 -10.56 -16.02
C ARG A 58 -7.46 -10.36 -15.47
N GLU A 59 -7.83 -11.06 -14.41
CA GLU A 59 -9.21 -11.17 -13.95
C GLU A 59 -9.58 -10.13 -12.89
N VAL A 60 -8.59 -9.62 -12.15
CA VAL A 60 -8.82 -8.73 -11.00
C VAL A 60 -8.15 -7.38 -11.22
N TYR A 61 -6.83 -7.36 -11.43
CA TYR A 61 -6.05 -6.13 -11.36
C TYR A 61 -6.25 -5.22 -12.56
N VAL A 62 -6.26 -5.75 -13.79
CA VAL A 62 -6.54 -4.95 -15.00
C VAL A 62 -7.94 -4.35 -14.97
N PRO A 63 -9.03 -5.10 -14.71
CA PRO A 63 -10.36 -4.53 -14.58
C PRO A 63 -10.46 -3.47 -13.47
N ALA A 64 -9.86 -3.71 -12.31
CA ALA A 64 -9.87 -2.75 -11.20
C ALA A 64 -9.07 -1.49 -11.51
N ALA A 65 -7.89 -1.63 -12.13
CA ALA A 65 -7.06 -0.50 -12.53
C ALA A 65 -7.76 0.41 -13.53
N GLN A 66 -8.46 -0.17 -14.51
CA GLN A 66 -9.28 0.58 -15.47
C GLN A 66 -10.46 1.25 -14.79
N ARG A 67 -11.18 0.53 -13.91
CA ARG A 67 -12.34 1.05 -13.19
C ARG A 67 -12.00 2.27 -12.32
N TYR A 68 -10.84 2.26 -11.68
CA TYR A 68 -10.44 3.29 -10.72
C TYR A 68 -9.37 4.25 -11.25
N ASN A 69 -9.05 4.17 -12.54
CA ASN A 69 -8.04 5.00 -13.20
C ASN A 69 -6.72 5.07 -12.41
N VAL A 70 -6.16 3.90 -12.10
CA VAL A 70 -4.95 3.78 -11.26
C VAL A 70 -3.76 4.46 -11.95
N GLN A 71 -3.09 5.36 -11.23
CA GLN A 71 -1.94 6.12 -11.74
C GLN A 71 -0.62 5.35 -11.57
N GLU A 72 -0.41 4.75 -10.39
CA GLU A 72 0.81 3.98 -10.10
C GLU A 72 0.50 2.78 -9.19
N TRP A 73 1.23 1.69 -9.41
CA TRP A 73 1.09 0.42 -8.71
C TRP A 73 2.41 0.06 -8.01
N TYR A 74 2.50 0.30 -6.71
CA TYR A 74 3.69 0.18 -5.88
C TYR A 74 3.87 -1.25 -5.40
N CYS A 75 4.88 -1.93 -5.91
CA CYS A 75 5.12 -3.35 -5.67
C CYS A 75 6.28 -3.59 -4.70
N ASP A 76 6.23 -4.75 -4.05
CA ASP A 76 7.42 -5.37 -3.45
C ASP A 76 8.55 -5.49 -4.50
N PRO A 77 9.72 -4.86 -4.25
CA PRO A 77 10.89 -4.97 -5.13
C PRO A 77 11.44 -6.39 -5.31
N SER A 78 11.08 -7.35 -4.46
CA SER A 78 11.55 -8.73 -4.57
C SER A 78 10.85 -9.51 -5.71
N GLY A 79 9.61 -9.13 -6.07
CA GLY A 79 8.78 -9.79 -7.09
C GLY A 79 9.07 -9.33 -8.52
N ALA A 80 10.31 -9.49 -8.99
CA ALA A 80 10.71 -8.99 -10.31
C ALA A 80 9.90 -9.60 -11.47
N ALA A 81 9.55 -10.90 -11.37
CA ALA A 81 8.77 -11.60 -12.39
C ALA A 81 7.32 -11.13 -12.38
N GLU A 82 6.73 -10.97 -11.20
CA GLU A 82 5.38 -10.47 -10.99
C GLU A 82 5.25 -9.03 -11.51
N ILE A 83 6.21 -8.16 -11.21
CA ILE A 83 6.27 -6.78 -11.74
C ILE A 83 6.31 -6.80 -13.28
N ALA A 84 7.10 -7.69 -13.88
CA ALA A 84 7.15 -7.82 -15.33
C ALA A 84 5.78 -8.25 -15.90
N GLU A 85 5.09 -9.19 -15.26
CA GLU A 85 3.74 -9.63 -15.63
C GLU A 85 2.72 -8.47 -15.55
N LEU A 86 2.73 -7.69 -14.46
CA LEU A 86 1.91 -6.50 -14.32
C LEU A 86 2.13 -5.51 -15.49
N ARG A 87 3.39 -5.19 -15.78
CA ARG A 87 3.77 -4.25 -16.85
C ARG A 87 3.40 -4.77 -18.23
N ALA A 88 3.60 -6.07 -18.49
CA ALA A 88 3.23 -6.71 -19.75
C ALA A 88 1.73 -6.62 -20.04
N ASN A 89 0.90 -6.51 -18.99
CA ASN A 89 -0.55 -6.34 -19.08
C ASN A 89 -1.00 -4.87 -18.93
N GLY A 90 -0.07 -3.90 -19.04
CA GLY A 90 -0.39 -2.48 -19.08
C GLY A 90 -0.61 -1.81 -17.72
N LEU A 91 -0.30 -2.49 -16.60
CA LEU A 91 -0.39 -1.89 -15.27
C LEU A 91 0.84 -1.02 -14.98
N PRO A 92 0.67 0.18 -14.37
CA PRO A 92 1.76 1.13 -14.13
C PRO A 92 2.61 0.73 -12.90
N ALA A 93 3.20 -0.46 -12.95
CA ALA A 93 3.92 -1.04 -11.82
C ALA A 93 5.30 -0.40 -11.60
N VAL A 94 5.53 0.06 -10.38
CA VAL A 94 6.77 0.66 -9.89
C VAL A 94 7.23 -0.08 -8.64
N ALA A 95 8.54 -0.24 -8.50
CA ALA A 95 9.13 -0.81 -7.30
C ALA A 95 10.38 -0.04 -6.95
N ARG A 96 10.50 0.36 -5.68
CA ARG A 96 11.69 1.04 -5.15
C ARG A 96 12.06 0.42 -3.81
N ARG A 97 13.36 0.22 -3.59
CA ARG A 97 13.86 -0.25 -2.30
C ARG A 97 13.59 0.82 -1.25
N SER A 98 13.16 0.38 -0.07
CA SER A 98 12.90 1.21 1.09
C SER A 98 13.31 0.48 2.37
N HIS A 99 13.65 1.25 3.40
CA HIS A 99 13.94 0.68 4.71
C HIS A 99 12.64 0.38 5.45
N VAL A 100 12.47 -0.87 5.90
CA VAL A 100 11.26 -1.34 6.58
C VAL A 100 10.92 -0.48 7.80
N ALA A 101 11.93 -0.15 8.62
CA ALA A 101 11.75 0.66 9.83
C ALA A 101 11.23 2.07 9.52
N GLU A 102 11.73 2.71 8.45
CA GLU A 102 11.30 4.05 8.03
C GLU A 102 9.85 4.03 7.53
N GLY A 103 9.49 3.01 6.74
CA GLY A 103 8.11 2.83 6.27
C GLY A 103 7.12 2.60 7.42
N ILE A 104 7.49 1.77 8.41
CA ILE A 104 6.67 1.57 9.62
C ILE A 104 6.51 2.89 10.38
N LEU A 105 7.59 3.67 10.55
CA LEU A 105 7.52 4.97 11.21
C LEU A 105 6.61 5.94 10.46
N ALA A 106 6.65 5.96 9.13
CA ALA A 106 5.78 6.79 8.30
C ALA A 106 4.29 6.41 8.46
N ILE A 107 3.96 5.12 8.41
CA ILE A 107 2.58 4.64 8.68
C ILE A 107 2.11 5.09 10.08
N ARG A 108 2.97 4.96 11.10
CA ARG A 108 2.65 5.39 12.47
C ARG A 108 2.37 6.88 12.56
N LYS A 109 3.15 7.72 11.86
CA LYS A 109 2.94 9.18 11.80
C LYS A 109 1.61 9.54 11.15
N LEU A 110 1.15 8.79 10.14
CA LEU A 110 -0.16 9.01 9.51
C LEU A 110 -1.33 8.58 10.41
N LEU A 111 -1.17 7.46 11.13
CA LEU A 111 -2.17 6.97 12.08
C LEU A 111 -2.33 7.87 13.31
N ARG A 112 -1.20 8.39 13.82
CA ARG A 112 -1.13 9.24 15.01
C ARG A 112 -0.07 10.33 14.80
N PRO A 113 -0.45 11.45 14.15
CA PRO A 113 0.44 12.59 14.04
C PRO A 113 0.68 13.24 15.41
N PRO A 114 1.77 14.02 15.56
CA PRO A 114 2.05 14.78 16.78
C PRO A 114 0.95 15.78 17.14
N GLU A 115 0.37 16.41 16.12
CA GLU A 115 -0.83 17.24 16.23
C GLU A 115 -2.04 16.34 16.49
N ARG A 116 -2.54 16.36 17.74
CA ARG A 116 -3.77 15.64 18.11
C ARG A 116 -4.93 16.14 17.22
N ASP A 117 -5.76 15.20 16.76
CA ASP A 117 -6.94 15.39 15.89
C ASP A 117 -6.73 15.49 14.37
N ARG A 118 -5.49 15.45 13.85
CA ARG A 118 -5.24 15.46 12.39
C ARG A 118 -4.83 14.10 11.82
N ARG A 119 -5.60 13.04 12.09
CA ARG A 119 -5.27 11.70 11.58
C ARG A 119 -5.33 11.69 10.04
N ARG A 120 -4.37 11.02 9.40
CA ARG A 120 -4.15 11.09 7.94
C ARG A 120 -4.20 9.73 7.24
N LEU A 121 -4.53 8.65 7.96
CA LEU A 121 -4.69 7.32 7.38
C LEU A 121 -6.05 6.76 7.78
N PHE A 122 -6.89 6.48 6.78
CA PHE A 122 -8.24 5.95 6.93
C PHE A 122 -8.37 4.65 6.15
N ILE A 123 -9.03 3.67 6.75
CA ILE A 123 -9.24 2.34 6.17
C ILE A 123 -10.75 2.08 6.09
N SER A 124 -11.22 1.70 4.92
CA SER A 124 -12.63 1.36 4.72
C SER A 124 -12.99 0.10 5.51
N SER A 125 -14.21 0.00 6.03
CA SER A 125 -14.73 -1.25 6.60
C SER A 125 -14.72 -2.42 5.60
N ARG A 126 -14.64 -2.10 4.30
CA ARG A 126 -14.46 -3.04 3.18
C ARG A 126 -13.07 -3.66 3.09
N CYS A 127 -12.15 -3.29 3.98
CA CYS A 127 -10.81 -3.87 4.06
C CYS A 127 -10.60 -4.71 5.35
N PRO A 128 -11.45 -5.73 5.61
CA PRO A 128 -11.42 -6.46 6.87
C PRO A 128 -10.11 -7.21 7.13
N ARG A 129 -9.42 -7.71 6.09
CA ARG A 129 -8.14 -8.42 6.25
C ARG A 129 -7.04 -7.47 6.66
N LEU A 130 -6.91 -6.32 5.99
CA LEU A 130 -5.97 -5.27 6.40
C LEU A 130 -6.24 -4.80 7.83
N ILE A 131 -7.51 -4.56 8.19
CA ILE A 131 -7.89 -4.14 9.55
C ILE A 131 -7.45 -5.19 10.58
N ALA A 132 -7.70 -6.47 10.31
CA ALA A 132 -7.33 -7.56 11.20
C ALA A 132 -5.80 -7.63 11.40
N GLU A 133 -5.02 -7.62 10.31
CA GLU A 133 -3.56 -7.68 10.34
C GLU A 133 -2.93 -6.48 11.05
N MET A 134 -3.41 -5.28 10.75
CA MET A 134 -2.96 -4.05 11.39
C MET A 134 -3.32 -3.99 12.87
N SER A 135 -4.39 -4.68 13.30
CA SER A 135 -4.81 -4.75 14.70
C SER A 135 -4.06 -5.81 15.50
N SER A 136 -3.60 -6.89 14.85
CA SER A 136 -2.82 -7.96 15.48
C SER A 136 -1.32 -7.66 15.54
N TYR A 137 -0.88 -6.52 15.00
CA TYR A 137 0.54 -6.15 14.93
C TYR A 137 1.14 -5.94 16.33
N ALA A 138 1.90 -6.93 16.80
CA ALA A 138 2.62 -6.91 18.07
C ALA A 138 4.14 -6.97 17.85
N TYR A 139 4.90 -6.27 18.69
CA TYR A 139 6.35 -6.42 18.77
C TYR A 139 6.71 -7.68 19.55
N ARG A 140 7.79 -8.37 19.15
CA ARG A 140 8.35 -9.44 19.98
C ARG A 140 8.84 -8.83 21.28
N GLU A 141 8.54 -9.48 22.41
CA GLU A 141 9.01 -9.04 23.72
C GLU A 141 10.55 -8.94 23.71
N GLY A 142 11.10 -7.77 24.03
CA GLY A 142 12.54 -7.52 24.02
C GLY A 142 13.18 -7.27 22.64
N SER A 143 12.41 -7.05 21.56
CA SER A 143 12.93 -6.70 20.24
C SER A 143 12.28 -5.46 19.63
N GLU A 144 13.07 -4.63 18.94
CA GLU A 144 12.53 -3.58 18.05
C GLU A 144 12.02 -4.13 16.72
N ALA A 145 12.29 -5.41 16.44
CA ALA A 145 11.78 -6.07 15.25
C ALA A 145 10.33 -6.57 15.48
N PRO A 146 9.43 -6.34 14.52
CA PRO A 146 8.08 -6.88 14.59
C PRO A 146 8.07 -8.41 14.54
N THR A 147 7.01 -9.01 15.09
CA THR A 147 6.79 -10.46 15.04
C THR A 147 6.45 -10.86 13.61
N ARG A 148 7.47 -11.23 12.81
CA ARG A 148 7.32 -11.69 11.41
C ARG A 148 6.41 -12.92 11.20
N ASP A 149 5.95 -13.57 12.27
CA ASP A 149 5.10 -14.77 12.19
C ASP A 149 3.58 -14.47 12.18
N ILE A 150 3.17 -13.20 12.20
CA ILE A 150 1.75 -12.80 12.25
C ILE A 150 1.43 -11.94 11.02
N SER A 151 0.90 -12.59 9.97
CA SER A 151 0.16 -12.02 8.81
C SER A 151 0.44 -10.53 8.54
N ASP A 152 1.55 -10.24 7.86
CA ASP A 152 2.06 -8.88 7.61
C ASP A 152 1.85 -8.40 6.16
N HIS A 153 1.17 -9.18 5.32
CA HIS A 153 1.03 -8.91 3.89
C HIS A 153 0.28 -7.61 3.55
N GLY A 154 -0.83 -7.32 4.22
CA GLY A 154 -1.54 -6.05 4.09
C GLY A 154 -0.72 -4.87 4.59
N PRO A 155 -0.15 -4.90 5.81
CA PRO A 155 0.80 -3.90 6.28
C PRO A 155 1.98 -3.66 5.33
N ASP A 156 2.54 -4.71 4.73
CA ASP A 156 3.64 -4.60 3.76
C ASP A 156 3.19 -3.98 2.44
N ALA A 157 2.04 -4.39 1.90
CA ALA A 157 1.43 -3.75 0.73
C ALA A 157 1.24 -2.25 0.95
N LEU A 158 0.73 -1.84 2.12
CA LEU A 158 0.59 -0.43 2.50
C LEU A 158 1.95 0.26 2.61
N ARG A 159 2.95 -0.42 3.20
CA ARG A 159 4.30 0.11 3.38
C ARG A 159 4.99 0.40 2.05
N TYR A 160 4.82 -0.43 1.02
CA TYR A 160 5.43 -0.19 -0.29
C TYR A 160 4.91 1.09 -0.94
N PHE A 161 3.61 1.38 -0.80
CA PHE A 161 3.05 2.68 -1.20
C PHE A 161 3.60 3.83 -0.34
N ILE A 162 3.48 3.73 1.00
CA ILE A 162 3.82 4.83 1.91
C ILE A 162 5.30 5.21 1.84
N SER A 163 6.19 4.23 1.80
CA SER A 163 7.64 4.49 1.79
C SER A 163 8.04 5.24 0.53
N VAL A 164 7.52 4.85 -0.63
CA VAL A 164 7.90 5.54 -1.87
C VAL A 164 7.29 6.94 -1.92
N ARG A 165 6.03 7.11 -1.48
CA ARG A 165 5.30 8.37 -1.66
C ARG A 165 5.57 9.42 -0.59
N PHE A 166 5.90 9.00 0.63
CA PHE A 166 6.03 9.88 1.80
C PHE A 166 7.40 9.85 2.49
N THR A 167 8.30 8.94 2.12
CA THR A 167 9.66 8.90 2.68
C THR A 167 10.76 9.13 1.66
N ALA A 168 10.45 9.19 0.36
CA ALA A 168 11.39 9.68 -0.61
C ALA A 168 11.70 11.15 -0.31
N GLU A 169 12.97 11.50 -0.13
CA GLU A 169 13.40 12.90 -0.18
C GLU A 169 12.92 13.51 -1.50
N PRO A 170 12.50 14.78 -1.53
CA PRO A 170 12.32 15.47 -2.78
C PRO A 170 13.61 15.29 -3.58
N GLN A 171 13.54 14.76 -4.79
CA GLN A 171 14.64 14.97 -5.72
C GLN A 171 14.80 16.48 -5.77
N ALA A 172 15.95 16.98 -5.32
CA ALA A 172 16.31 18.37 -5.54
C ALA A 172 16.06 18.60 -7.02
N GLU A 173 15.06 19.42 -7.35
CA GLU A 173 14.97 20.03 -8.66
C GLU A 173 16.37 20.53 -8.94
N ALA A 174 17.00 19.97 -9.97
CA ALA A 174 18.21 20.54 -10.51
C ALA A 174 17.83 21.97 -10.82
N LEU A 175 18.28 22.87 -9.95
CA LEU A 175 18.21 24.30 -10.13
C LEU A 175 19.06 24.56 -11.37
N GLU A 176 18.47 24.45 -12.56
CA GLU A 176 19.04 24.96 -13.80
C GLU A 176 18.98 26.48 -13.70
N LEU A 177 19.90 27.02 -12.90
CA LEU A 177 20.50 28.30 -13.15
C LEU A 177 21.42 28.12 -14.37
N ARG A 178 20.91 28.47 -15.56
CA ARG A 178 21.58 29.31 -16.57
C ARG A 178 20.72 29.49 -17.81
#